data_AF-A0A916VQY3-F1
#
_entry.id   AF-A0A916VQY3-F1
#
_cell.length_a   1.000
_cell.length_b   1.000
_cell.length_c   1.000
_cell.angle_alpha   90.00
_cell.angle_beta   90.00
_cell.angle_gamma   90.00
#
_symmetry.space_group_name_H-M   'P 1'
#
loop_
_entity.id
_entity.type
_entity.pdbx_description
1 polymer ?
#
loop_
_entity_poly.entity_id
_entity_poly.type
_entity_poly.pdbx_seq_one_letter_code
_entity_poly.pdbx_strand_id
1 'polypeptide(L)' 'MFTIPAFLIGAIIGWYRASKFGGKTADKVQYSVIHGIIFFLLALFATVMVDWMGLV' A
#
# COMPACT_ATOMS: atom_id res chain seq x y z
N MET A 1 -6.98 12.06 -1.18
CA MET A 1 -7.42 11.44 -2.46
C MET A 1 -6.51 10.30 -2.93
N PHE A 2 -5.20 10.34 -2.68
CA PHE A 2 -4.24 9.33 -3.18
C PHE A 2 -4.10 8.06 -2.34
N THR A 3 -4.68 8.02 -1.14
CA THR A 3 -4.44 6.95 -0.16
C THR A 3 -5.06 5.60 -0.55
N ILE A 4 -6.29 5.58 -1.09
CA ILE A 4 -6.95 4.35 -1.54
C ILE A 4 -6.24 3.74 -2.76
N PRO A 5 -5.92 4.50 -3.83
CA PRO A 5 -5.12 3.97 -4.93
C PRO A 5 -3.76 3.42 -4.48
N ALA A 6 -3.06 4.14 -3.58
CA ALA A 6 -1.78 3.68 -3.05
C ALA A 6 -1.93 2.37 -2.25
N PHE A 7 -2.97 2.25 -1.42
CA PHE A 7 -3.25 1.01 -0.70
C PHE A 7 -3.44 -0.17 -1.66
N LEU A 8 -4.23 0.00 -2.73
CA LEU A 8 -4.49 -1.06 -3.71
C LEU A 8 -3.20 -1.50 -4.43
N ILE A 9 -2.35 -0.54 -4.81
CA ILE A 9 -1.03 -0.83 -5.40
C ILE A 9 -0.17 -1.60 -4.41
N GLY A 10 -0.08 -1.15 -3.16
CA GLY A 10 0.64 -1.85 -2.09
C GLY A 10 0.11 -3.27 -1.89
N ALA A 11 -1.21 -3.45 -1.87
CA ALA A 11 -1.84 -4.76 -1.70
C ALA A 11 -1.50 -5.73 -2.84
N ILE A 12 -1.54 -5.26 -4.09
CA ILE A 12 -1.14 -6.07 -5.26
C ILE A 12 0.33 -6.48 -5.17
N ILE A 13 1.22 -5.57 -4.78
CA ILE A 13 2.65 -5.85 -4.59
C ILE A 13 2.84 -6.90 -3.48
N GLY A 14 2.13 -6.77 -2.36
CA GLY A 14 2.16 -7.73 -1.26
C GLY A 14 1.72 -9.13 -1.70
N TRP A 15 0.60 -9.22 -2.41
CA TRP A 15 0.11 -10.48 -2.98
C TRP A 15 1.12 -11.12 -3.93
N TYR A 16 1.71 -10.33 -4.83
CA TYR A 16 2.69 -10.81 -5.79
C TYR A 16 3.95 -11.35 -5.09
N ARG A 17 4.47 -10.62 -4.09
CA ARG A 17 5.64 -11.08 -3.31
C ARG A 17 5.34 -12.39 -2.59
N ALA A 18 4.23 -12.49 -1.87
CA ALA A 18 3.86 -13.73 -1.18
C ALA A 18 3.63 -14.89 -2.15
N SER A 19 3.07 -14.63 -3.33
CA SER A 19 2.91 -15.64 -4.38
C SER A 19 4.25 -16.12 -4.94
N LYS A 20 5.22 -15.20 -5.13
CA LYS A 20 6.57 -15.54 -5.59
C LYS A 20 7.32 -16.43 -4.59
N PHE A 21 7.07 -16.28 -3.29
CA PHE A 21 7.66 -17.12 -2.24
C PHE A 21 6.86 -18.40 -1.94
N GLY A 22 5.82 -18.72 -2.73
CA GLY A 22 5.03 -19.94 -2.53
C GLY A 22 4.14 -19.92 -1.28
N GLY A 23 3.85 -18.73 -0.72
CA GLY A 23 3.04 -18.58 0.48
C GLY A 23 1.59 -19.07 0.29
N LYS A 24 0.98 -19.55 1.37
CA LYS A 24 -0.43 -19.96 1.41
C LYS A 24 -1.34 -18.74 1.27
N THR A 25 -2.62 -18.95 1.02
CA THR A 25 -3.60 -17.85 0.89
C THR A 25 -3.59 -16.90 2.08
N ALA A 26 -3.42 -17.42 3.30
CA ALA A 26 -3.27 -16.60 4.51
C ALA A 26 -2.05 -15.67 4.45
N ASP A 27 -0.89 -16.19 4.01
CA ASP A 27 0.34 -15.41 3.85
C ASP A 27 0.15 -14.32 2.80
N LYS A 28 -0.53 -14.65 1.71
CA LYS A 28 -0.82 -13.68 0.63
C LYS A 28 -1.71 -12.55 1.10
N VAL A 29 -2.75 -12.85 1.88
CA VAL A 29 -3.63 -11.83 2.47
C VAL A 29 -2.84 -10.97 3.45
N GLN A 30 -2.07 -11.57 4.36
CA GLN A 30 -1.27 -10.84 5.34
C GLN A 30 -0.26 -9.91 4.66
N TYR A 31 0.46 -10.40 3.65
CA TYR A 31 1.40 -9.57 2.89
C TYR A 31 0.70 -8.44 2.15
N SER A 32 -0.46 -8.70 1.55
CA SER A 32 -1.25 -7.68 0.84
C SER A 32 -1.69 -6.57 1.79
N VAL A 33 -2.21 -6.93 2.97
CA VAL A 33 -2.63 -5.96 3.99
C VAL A 33 -1.44 -5.14 4.48
N ILE A 34 -0.32 -5.78 4.82
CA ILE A 34 0.87 -5.08 5.30
C ILE A 34 1.41 -4.10 4.25
N HIS A 35 1.58 -4.54 3.00
CA HIS A 35 2.08 -3.67 1.94
C HIS A 35 1.09 -2.57 1.59
N GLY A 36 -0.21 -2.87 1.59
CA GLY A 36 -1.27 -1.88 1.40
C GLY A 36 -1.22 -0.79 2.46
N ILE A 37 -1.11 -1.15 3.75
CA ILE A 37 -1.01 -0.20 4.86
C ILE A 37 0.25 0.67 4.71
N ILE A 38 1.40 0.07 4.39
CA ILE A 38 2.64 0.84 4.19
C ILE A 38 2.47 1.89 3.09
N PHE A 39 1.95 1.50 1.93
CA PHE A 39 1.71 2.44 0.83
C PHE A 39 0.64 3.48 1.16
N PHE A 40 -0.43 3.09 1.86
CA PHE A 40 -1.44 4.01 2.34
C PHE A 40 -0.83 5.10 3.23
N LEU A 41 0.00 4.71 4.19
CA LEU A 41 0.65 5.64 5.12
C LEU A 41 1.62 6.56 4.38
N LEU A 42 2.42 6.02 3.45
CA LEU A 42 3.29 6.83 2.60
C LEU A 42 2.51 7.87 1.80
N ALA A 43 1.39 7.46 1.18
CA ALA A 43 0.53 8.37 0.42
C ALA A 43 -0.18 9.39 1.33
N LEU A 44 -0.55 9.02 2.54
CA LEU A 44 -1.15 9.92 3.52
C LEU A 44 -0.16 11.02 3.90
N PHE A 45 1.07 10.64 4.30
CA PHE A 45 2.12 11.60 4.63
C PHE A 45 2.47 12.49 3.45
N ALA A 46 2.63 11.90 2.25
CA ALA A 46 2.89 12.67 1.04
C ALA A 46 1.75 13.66 0.74
N THR A 47 0.48 13.25 0.91
CA THR A 47 -0.67 14.14 0.69
C THR A 47 -0.63 15.31 1.66
N VAL A 48 -0.40 15.07 2.95
CA VAL A 48 -0.31 16.14 3.96
C VAL A 48 0.83 17.11 3.67
N MET A 49 2.00 16.60 3.26
CA MET A 49 3.14 17.44 2.90
C MET A 49 2.84 18.31 1.68
N VAL A 50 2.16 17.76 0.67
CA VAL A 50 1.79 18.47 -0.56
C VAL A 50 0.69 19.51 -0.30
N ASP A 51 -0.26 19.19 0.59
CA ASP A 51 -1.28 20.12 1.10
C ASP A 51 -0.63 21.30 1.84
N TRP A 52 0.39 21.06 2.67
CA TRP A 52 1.17 22.14 3.31
C TRP A 52 1.88 23.05 2.31
N MET A 53 2.19 22.56 1.11
CA MET A 53 2.79 23.34 0.03
C MET A 53 1.72 24.08 -0.81
N GLY A 54 0.42 23.88 -0.53
CA GLY A 54 -0.69 24.48 -1.26
C GLY A 54 -0.89 23.92 -2.67
N LEU A 55 -0.41 22.69 -2.91
CA LEU A 55 -0.42 22.06 -4.24
C LEU A 55 -1.60 21.10 -4.46
N VAL A 56 -2.30 20.74 -3.39
CA VAL A 56 -3.50 19.88 -3.38
C VAL A 56 -4.49 20.45 -2.39
#